data_AF-A0A3S9XDZ4-F1
#
_entry.id   AF-A0A3S9XDZ4-F1
#
_cell.length_a   1.000
_cell.length_b   1.000
_cell.length_c   1.000
_cell.angle_alpha   90.00
_cell.angle_beta   90.00
_cell.angle_gamma   90.00
#
_symmetry.space_group_name_H-M   'P 1'
#
loop_
_entity.id
_entity.type
_entity.pdbx_description
1 polymer ?
#
loop_
_entity_poly.entity_id
_entity_poly.type
_entity_poly.pdbx_seq_one_letter_code
_entity_poly.pdbx_strand_id
1 'polypeptide(L)'
;MSQNSQAKTHFRKAFNSPYLSSADIEEPIEVTVSRAVLEGDKTKRSKDLFNTLYFIEKEIRQGEQLKPMILNATNSKMMKTLTGSGYLEDWSNTKVRIYVDPNVKNRGEIVEGLRLMKPFASNKPAITPQNERMWTRAKEAYVRDGNLDKVLERATLSQEHINQLINECNNDMAQHPTE
;
A
#
# COMPACT_ATOMS: atom_id res chain seq x y z
N MET A 1 -29.44 17.30 -7.55
CA MET A 1 -28.62 18.53 -7.56
C MET A 1 -27.20 18.13 -7.90
N SER A 2 -26.86 18.08 -9.19
CA SER A 2 -25.50 17.74 -9.62
C SER A 2 -24.67 19.01 -9.60
N GLN A 3 -23.78 19.14 -8.62
CA GLN A 3 -22.80 20.22 -8.63
C GLN A 3 -21.82 19.96 -9.77
N ASN A 4 -21.87 20.85 -10.75
CA ASN A 4 -20.92 20.91 -11.84
C ASN A 4 -19.60 21.46 -11.28
N SER A 5 -18.73 20.58 -10.78
CA SER A 5 -17.41 20.95 -10.28
C SER A 5 -16.54 21.40 -11.45
N GLN A 6 -16.55 22.69 -11.76
CA GLN A 6 -15.53 23.30 -12.62
C GLN A 6 -14.16 22.97 -12.01
N ALA A 7 -13.31 22.26 -12.75
CA ALA A 7 -11.96 21.88 -12.34
C ALA A 7 -11.10 23.14 -12.14
N LYS A 8 -11.09 23.68 -10.92
CA LYS A 8 -10.24 24.82 -10.54
C LYS A 8 -8.82 24.32 -10.33
N THR A 9 -7.85 24.88 -11.05
CA THR A 9 -6.44 24.56 -10.87
C THR A 9 -5.91 25.20 -9.58
N HIS A 10 -5.39 24.40 -8.67
CA HIS A 10 -4.77 24.91 -7.44
C HIS A 10 -3.50 25.72 -7.76
N PHE A 11 -3.32 26.93 -7.21
CA PHE A 11 -2.20 27.83 -7.55
C PHE A 11 -0.82 27.17 -7.36
N ARG A 12 -0.68 26.28 -6.38
CA ARG A 12 0.58 25.52 -6.16
C ARG A 12 0.98 24.63 -7.34
N LYS A 13 0.03 24.20 -8.20
CA LYS A 13 0.35 23.46 -9.44
C LYS A 13 1.13 24.30 -10.44
N ALA A 14 0.93 25.63 -10.44
CA ALA A 14 1.63 26.54 -11.34
C ALA A 14 3.15 26.58 -11.10
N PHE A 15 3.63 26.17 -9.93
CA PHE A 15 5.08 26.09 -9.64
C PHE A 15 5.76 24.87 -10.27
N ASN A 16 5.00 23.99 -10.95
CA ASN A 16 5.47 22.82 -11.69
C ASN A 16 6.57 22.02 -10.97
N SER A 17 6.30 21.65 -9.71
CA SER A 17 7.21 20.82 -8.92
C SER A 17 7.38 19.43 -9.57
N PRO A 18 8.61 18.87 -9.60
CA PRO A 18 8.86 17.49 -10.04
C PRO A 18 8.39 16.44 -9.03
N TYR A 19 7.98 16.88 -7.83
CA TYR A 19 7.48 16.03 -6.75
C TYR A 19 5.98 16.21 -6.52
N LEU A 20 5.35 15.16 -6.01
CA LEU A 20 3.94 15.14 -5.62
C LEU A 20 3.68 16.19 -4.52
N SER A 21 2.60 16.95 -4.70
CA SER A 21 2.13 17.98 -3.77
C SER A 21 0.73 17.67 -3.26
N SER A 22 0.35 18.26 -2.13
CA SER A 22 -1.06 18.24 -1.67
C SER A 22 -2.01 18.80 -2.72
N ALA A 23 -1.55 19.72 -3.56
CA ALA A 23 -2.34 20.27 -4.65
C ALA A 23 -2.69 19.23 -5.74
N ASP A 24 -1.91 18.16 -5.88
CA ASP A 24 -2.11 17.11 -6.88
C ASP A 24 -3.14 16.06 -6.44
N ILE A 25 -3.49 16.02 -5.13
CA ILE A 25 -4.36 15.03 -4.52
C ILE A 25 -5.66 15.69 -4.05
N GLU A 26 -6.76 15.43 -4.74
CA GLU A 26 -8.11 15.89 -4.34
C GLU A 26 -8.81 14.86 -3.44
N GLU A 27 -8.70 13.58 -3.80
CA GLU A 27 -9.24 12.46 -3.05
C GLU A 27 -8.11 11.49 -2.67
N PRO A 28 -8.24 10.72 -1.58
CA PRO A 28 -7.23 9.75 -1.21
C PRO A 28 -7.01 8.70 -2.30
N ILE A 29 -5.76 8.53 -2.74
CA ILE A 29 -5.39 7.57 -3.78
C ILE A 29 -4.64 6.38 -3.20
N GLU A 30 -4.89 5.19 -3.72
CA GLU A 30 -4.13 3.99 -3.40
C GLU A 30 -3.10 3.72 -4.48
N VAL A 31 -1.85 3.55 -4.07
CA VAL A 31 -0.70 3.38 -4.96
C VAL A 31 0.23 2.31 -4.41
N THR A 32 1.02 1.73 -5.29
CA THR A 32 1.96 0.67 -4.98
C THR A 32 3.37 1.23 -5.13
N VAL A 33 4.19 1.09 -4.09
CA VAL A 33 5.58 1.57 -4.12
C VAL A 33 6.36 0.70 -5.12
N SER A 34 6.91 1.34 -6.14
CA SER A 34 7.84 0.70 -7.07
C SER A 34 9.22 0.57 -6.43
N ARG A 35 9.75 1.67 -5.88
CA ARG A 35 11.03 1.73 -5.17
C ARG A 35 11.10 2.94 -4.26
N ALA A 36 11.89 2.82 -3.20
CA ALA A 36 12.30 3.93 -2.36
C ALA A 36 13.81 4.15 -2.51
N VAL A 37 14.23 5.39 -2.69
CA VAL A 37 15.66 5.73 -2.85
C VAL A 37 16.01 7.02 -2.12
N LEU A 38 17.24 7.09 -1.63
CA LEU A 38 17.85 8.34 -1.18
C LEU A 38 18.49 9.03 -2.38
N GLU A 39 17.91 10.13 -2.85
CA GLU A 39 18.37 10.85 -4.05
C GLU A 39 18.42 12.37 -3.82
N GLY A 40 19.22 13.07 -4.62
CA GLY A 40 19.32 14.53 -4.54
C GLY A 40 18.07 15.26 -5.00
N ASP A 41 17.91 16.50 -4.54
CA ASP A 41 16.82 17.40 -4.90
C ASP A 41 16.72 17.64 -6.43
N LYS A 42 15.63 17.15 -7.04
CA LYS A 42 15.32 17.37 -8.46
C LYS A 42 14.89 18.79 -8.77
N THR A 43 14.49 19.59 -7.78
CA THR A 43 14.22 21.01 -8.00
C THR A 43 15.50 21.82 -8.20
N LYS A 44 16.66 21.21 -7.89
CA LYS A 44 17.99 21.84 -7.90
C LYS A 44 18.07 23.08 -7.00
N ARG A 45 17.18 23.20 -6.01
CA ARG A 45 17.15 24.32 -5.07
C ARG A 45 18.04 24.06 -3.86
N SER A 46 18.23 22.79 -3.50
CA SER A 46 19.22 22.39 -2.49
C SER A 46 20.16 21.29 -3.00
N LYS A 47 21.22 21.03 -2.22
CA LYS A 47 22.13 19.88 -2.41
C LYS A 47 21.79 18.72 -1.47
N ASP A 48 20.62 18.79 -0.83
CA ASP A 48 20.23 17.79 0.17
C ASP A 48 19.77 16.50 -0.51
N LEU A 49 19.86 15.42 0.25
CA LEU A 49 19.34 14.11 -0.13
C LEU A 49 17.98 13.89 0.52
N PHE A 50 17.04 13.36 -0.25
CA PHE A 50 15.68 13.09 0.17
C PHE A 50 15.30 11.63 -0.03
N ASN A 51 14.63 11.07 0.97
CA ASN A 51 13.94 9.79 0.83
C ASN A 51 12.76 9.97 -0.14
N THR A 52 12.87 9.38 -1.32
CA THR A 52 11.91 9.56 -2.41
C THR A 52 11.25 8.24 -2.75
N LEU A 53 9.92 8.21 -2.71
CA LEU A 53 9.10 7.10 -3.19
C LEU A 53 8.73 7.30 -4.66
N TYR A 54 8.90 6.24 -5.42
CA TYR A 54 8.35 6.08 -6.75
C TYR A 54 7.23 5.05 -6.72
N PHE A 55 6.24 5.24 -7.57
CA PHE A 55 5.04 4.41 -7.63
C PHE A 55 4.99 3.61 -8.93
N ILE A 56 4.31 2.48 -8.91
CA ILE A 56 4.08 1.64 -10.09
C ILE A 56 3.06 2.31 -11.01
N GLU A 57 2.04 2.91 -10.42
CA GLU A 57 1.00 3.66 -11.11
C GLU A 57 1.61 4.91 -11.77
N LYS A 58 1.25 5.15 -13.04
CA LYS A 58 1.82 6.25 -13.83
C LYS A 58 1.01 7.55 -13.72
N GLU A 59 -0.26 7.45 -13.38
CA GLU A 59 -1.20 8.56 -13.41
C GLU A 59 -2.08 8.53 -12.15
N ILE A 60 -2.38 9.72 -11.62
CA ILE A 60 -3.34 9.94 -10.52
C ILE A 60 -4.77 9.83 -11.06
N ARG A 61 -4.99 10.48 -12.19
CA ARG A 61 -6.21 10.48 -13.01
C ARG A 61 -5.79 10.58 -14.47
N GLN A 62 -6.70 10.28 -15.39
CA GLN A 62 -6.41 10.30 -16.81
C GLN A 62 -5.75 11.63 -17.24
N GLY A 63 -4.49 11.54 -17.69
CA GLY A 63 -3.70 12.69 -18.13
C GLY A 63 -2.97 13.48 -17.02
N GLU A 64 -3.07 13.10 -15.75
CA GLU A 64 -2.27 13.67 -14.66
C GLU A 64 -1.25 12.66 -14.15
N GLN A 65 0.03 12.90 -14.46
CA GLN A 65 1.13 12.02 -14.08
C GLN A 65 1.30 11.93 -12.56
N LEU A 66 1.44 10.71 -12.05
CA LEU A 66 1.80 10.46 -10.66
C LEU A 66 3.29 10.73 -10.45
N LYS A 67 3.56 11.84 -9.76
CA LYS A 67 4.92 12.27 -9.42
C LYS A 67 5.49 11.48 -8.25
N PRO A 68 6.83 11.37 -8.14
CA PRO A 68 7.46 10.81 -6.95
C PRO A 68 7.17 11.66 -5.71
N MET A 69 7.14 11.03 -4.54
CA MET A 69 6.84 11.68 -3.28
C MET A 69 8.08 11.74 -2.38
N ILE A 70 8.42 12.93 -1.89
CA ILE A 70 9.42 13.08 -0.82
C ILE A 70 8.78 12.70 0.52
N LEU A 71 9.48 11.87 1.28
CA LEU A 71 9.07 11.46 2.61
C LEU A 71 9.63 12.38 3.68
N ASN A 72 8.74 12.81 4.59
CA ASN A 72 9.12 13.38 5.88
C ASN A 72 9.20 12.28 6.94
N ALA A 73 9.70 12.63 8.13
CA ALA A 73 9.87 11.69 9.24
C ALA A 73 8.58 10.95 9.62
N THR A 74 7.42 11.62 9.60
CA THR A 74 6.12 10.99 9.90
C THR A 74 5.75 9.94 8.86
N ASN A 75 5.92 10.24 7.58
CA ASN A 75 5.60 9.32 6.49
C ASN A 75 6.61 8.16 6.44
N SER A 76 7.90 8.39 6.72
CA SER A 76 8.89 7.32 6.86
C SER A 76 8.59 6.38 8.03
N LYS A 77 8.10 6.91 9.17
CA LYS A 77 7.64 6.07 10.29
C LYS A 77 6.44 5.21 9.88
N MET A 78 5.49 5.76 9.12
CA MET A 78 4.38 4.98 8.59
C MET A 78 4.87 3.84 7.69
N MET A 79 5.80 4.10 6.77
CA MET A 79 6.39 3.05 5.93
C MET A 79 7.05 1.96 6.75
N LYS A 80 7.81 2.33 7.79
CA LYS A 80 8.40 1.36 8.73
C LYS A 80 7.35 0.51 9.44
N THR A 81 6.22 1.10 9.84
CA THR A 81 5.12 0.35 10.46
C THR A 81 4.41 -0.58 9.48
N LEU A 82 4.25 -0.16 8.22
CA LEU A 82 3.58 -0.97 7.19
C LEU A 82 4.42 -2.15 6.73
N THR A 83 5.74 -1.96 6.60
CA THR A 83 6.67 -2.96 6.05
C THR A 83 7.36 -3.77 7.14
N GLY A 84 7.36 -3.29 8.39
CA GLY A 84 8.16 -3.85 9.48
C GLY A 84 9.66 -3.51 9.40
N SER A 85 10.10 -2.82 8.35
CA SER A 85 11.52 -2.55 8.10
C SER A 85 11.86 -1.06 8.04
N GLY A 86 13.03 -0.69 8.56
CA GLY A 86 13.59 0.66 8.46
C GLY A 86 14.41 0.90 7.20
N TYR A 87 14.62 -0.12 6.35
CA TYR A 87 15.43 -0.05 5.14
C TYR A 87 14.56 0.31 3.93
N LEU A 88 15.08 1.16 3.02
CA LEU A 88 14.32 1.65 1.87
C LEU A 88 14.06 0.54 0.84
N GLU A 89 14.99 -0.41 0.74
CA GLU A 89 14.99 -1.54 -0.17
C GLU A 89 13.77 -2.45 0.07
N ASP A 90 13.37 -2.60 1.34
CA ASP A 90 12.26 -3.44 1.78
C ASP A 90 10.89 -2.78 1.56
N TRP A 91 10.85 -1.53 1.13
CA TRP A 91 9.59 -0.80 0.93
C TRP A 91 8.98 -0.98 -0.45
N SER A 92 9.70 -1.65 -1.36
CA SER A 92 9.18 -2.01 -2.68
C SER A 92 7.95 -2.93 -2.59
N ASN A 93 7.08 -2.88 -3.60
CA ASN A 93 5.83 -3.63 -3.69
C ASN A 93 4.83 -3.42 -2.53
N THR A 94 5.04 -2.40 -1.70
CA THR A 94 4.13 -2.08 -0.59
C THR A 94 2.98 -1.21 -1.08
N LYS A 95 1.75 -1.63 -0.81
CA LYS A 95 0.55 -0.86 -1.13
C LYS A 95 0.25 0.15 -0.04
N VAL A 96 0.09 1.41 -0.43
CA VAL A 96 -0.13 2.53 0.50
C VAL A 96 -1.24 3.42 -0.02
N ARG A 97 -1.90 4.14 0.89
CA ARG A 97 -2.81 5.23 0.51
C ARG A 97 -2.18 6.58 0.82
N ILE A 98 -2.26 7.49 -0.14
CA ILE A 98 -1.84 8.88 -0.02
C ILE A 98 -3.09 9.74 0.18
N TYR A 99 -3.04 10.67 1.13
CA TYR A 99 -4.09 11.65 1.38
C TYR A 99 -3.52 12.99 1.83
N VAL A 100 -4.35 14.04 1.77
CA VAL A 100 -4.02 15.37 2.28
C VAL A 100 -4.58 15.53 3.69
N ASP A 101 -3.71 15.85 4.64
CA ASP A 101 -4.08 16.26 5.99
C ASP A 101 -4.04 17.80 6.07
N PRO A 102 -5.17 18.47 6.34
CA PRO A 102 -5.23 19.94 6.41
C PRO A 102 -4.60 20.51 7.68
N ASN A 103 -4.31 19.68 8.70
CA ASN A 103 -3.91 20.12 10.03
C ASN A 103 -2.42 19.86 10.33
N VAL A 104 -1.56 19.83 9.31
CA VAL A 104 -0.13 19.54 9.50
C VAL A 104 0.56 20.77 10.09
N LYS A 105 1.03 20.65 11.33
CA LYS A 105 1.87 21.67 11.97
C LYS A 105 3.28 21.63 11.37
N ASN A 106 3.69 22.71 10.72
CA ASN A 106 5.03 22.90 10.19
C ASN A 106 5.56 24.28 10.65
N ARG A 107 6.67 24.28 11.40
CA ARG A 107 7.32 25.51 11.92
C ARG A 107 6.39 26.51 12.61
N GLY A 108 5.34 26.01 13.30
CA GLY A 108 4.38 26.83 14.04
C GLY A 108 3.11 27.19 13.25
N GLU A 109 3.10 26.96 11.94
CA GLU A 109 1.93 27.19 11.09
C GLU A 109 1.19 25.88 10.81
N ILE A 110 -0.13 25.97 10.62
CA ILE A 110 -0.95 24.86 10.15
C ILE A 110 -1.03 24.94 8.63
N VAL A 111 -0.54 23.90 7.97
CA VAL A 111 -0.52 23.78 6.51
C VAL A 111 -1.12 22.45 6.08
N GLU A 112 -1.53 22.37 4.82
CA GLU A 112 -1.89 21.10 4.19
C GLU A 112 -0.62 20.29 3.91
N GLY A 113 -0.63 19.00 4.26
CA GLY A 113 0.51 18.12 4.03
C GLY A 113 0.10 16.73 3.54
N LEU A 114 0.96 16.13 2.73
CA LEU A 114 0.79 14.74 2.27
C LEU A 114 1.09 13.75 3.39
N ARG A 115 0.22 12.76 3.54
CA ARG A 115 0.32 11.68 4.52
C ARG A 115 0.12 10.31 3.87
N LEU A 116 0.78 9.32 4.45
CA LEU A 116 0.61 7.91 4.11
C LEU A 116 -0.26 7.22 5.16
N MET A 117 -1.10 6.28 4.72
CA MET A 117 -1.85 5.39 5.60
C MET A 117 -1.93 3.98 5.01
N LYS A 118 -2.49 3.05 5.80
CA LYS A 118 -2.80 1.68 5.37
C LYS A 118 -3.66 1.69 4.10
N PRO A 119 -3.49 0.70 3.20
CA PRO A 119 -4.38 0.56 2.05
C PRO A 119 -5.83 0.35 2.51
N PHE A 120 -6.81 0.49 1.60
CA PHE A 120 -8.18 0.08 1.86
C PHE A 120 -8.18 -1.34 2.40
N ALA A 121 -9.00 -1.58 3.44
CA ALA A 121 -9.24 -2.92 3.92
C ALA A 121 -9.61 -3.76 2.71
N SER A 122 -8.78 -4.77 2.42
CA SER A 122 -9.05 -5.64 1.30
C SER A 122 -10.37 -6.33 1.61
N ASN A 123 -11.40 -6.16 0.77
CA ASN A 123 -12.66 -6.92 0.87
C ASN A 123 -12.46 -8.42 0.60
N LYS A 124 -11.21 -8.90 0.61
CA LYS A 124 -10.90 -10.33 0.54
C LYS A 124 -11.53 -10.97 1.77
N PRO A 125 -12.39 -11.98 1.59
CA PRO A 125 -12.97 -12.68 2.72
C PRO A 125 -11.83 -13.32 3.52
N ALA A 126 -11.87 -13.14 4.84
CA ALA A 126 -10.95 -13.84 5.71
C ALA A 126 -11.40 -15.30 5.79
N ILE A 127 -10.49 -16.21 5.50
CA ILE A 127 -10.73 -17.63 5.71
C ILE A 127 -10.47 -17.90 7.19
N THR A 128 -11.51 -18.37 7.86
CA THR A 128 -11.45 -18.80 9.24
C THR A 128 -12.03 -20.21 9.36
N PRO A 129 -11.65 -20.99 10.38
CA PRO A 129 -12.22 -22.32 10.60
C PRO A 129 -13.75 -22.30 10.72
N GLN A 130 -14.33 -21.17 11.14
CA GLN A 130 -15.79 -21.00 11.25
C GLN A 130 -16.49 -20.92 9.89
N ASN A 131 -15.77 -20.56 8.82
CA ASN A 131 -16.31 -20.57 7.46
C ASN A 131 -15.92 -21.89 6.77
N GLU A 132 -16.59 -22.97 7.16
CA GLU A 132 -16.32 -24.35 6.70
C GLU A 132 -16.17 -24.45 5.18
N ARG A 133 -17.02 -23.76 4.41
CA ARG A 133 -16.99 -23.82 2.95
C ARG A 133 -15.68 -23.27 2.37
N MET A 134 -15.17 -22.16 2.93
CA MET A 134 -13.89 -21.61 2.50
C MET A 134 -12.71 -22.38 3.07
N TRP A 135 -12.84 -22.91 4.30
CA TRP A 135 -11.83 -23.75 4.94
C TRP A 135 -11.58 -25.04 4.16
N THR A 136 -12.63 -25.77 3.79
CA THR A 136 -12.52 -27.00 2.99
C THR A 136 -11.89 -26.74 1.63
N ARG A 137 -12.28 -25.65 0.95
CA ARG A 137 -11.67 -25.26 -0.33
C ARG A 137 -10.18 -24.92 -0.21
N ALA A 138 -9.78 -24.31 0.91
CA ALA A 138 -8.38 -24.02 1.18
C ALA A 138 -7.58 -25.31 1.46
N LYS A 139 -8.17 -26.28 2.18
CA LYS A 139 -7.59 -27.63 2.37
C LYS A 139 -7.41 -28.36 1.05
N GLU A 140 -8.45 -28.43 0.23
CA GLU A 140 -8.40 -29.04 -1.10
C GLU A 140 -7.34 -28.39 -2.00
N ALA A 141 -7.24 -27.06 -1.97
CA ALA A 141 -6.22 -26.34 -2.73
C ALA A 141 -4.81 -26.66 -2.26
N TYR A 142 -4.58 -26.77 -0.95
CA TYR A 142 -3.29 -27.16 -0.38
C TYR A 142 -2.92 -28.60 -0.75
N VAL A 143 -3.85 -29.54 -0.63
CA VAL A 143 -3.64 -30.96 -1.03
C VAL A 143 -3.34 -31.08 -2.52
N ARG A 144 -4.00 -30.28 -3.37
CA ARG A 144 -3.82 -30.32 -4.83
C ARG A 144 -2.55 -29.63 -5.31
N ASP A 145 -2.31 -28.40 -4.84
CA ASP A 145 -1.27 -27.52 -5.38
C ASP A 145 0.01 -27.53 -4.51
N GLY A 146 -0.03 -28.10 -3.29
CA GLY A 146 1.08 -28.14 -2.34
C GLY A 146 1.43 -26.80 -1.68
N ASN A 147 0.70 -25.72 -2.00
CA ASN A 147 0.86 -24.39 -1.45
C ASN A 147 -0.48 -23.65 -1.37
N LEU A 148 -0.49 -22.51 -0.67
CA LEU A 148 -1.69 -21.68 -0.47
C LEU A 148 -1.68 -20.40 -1.32
N ASP A 149 -0.80 -20.29 -2.33
CA ASP A 149 -0.60 -19.03 -3.06
C ASP A 149 -1.89 -18.56 -3.76
N LYS A 150 -2.56 -19.46 -4.48
CA LYS A 150 -3.85 -19.17 -5.15
C LYS A 150 -4.99 -18.85 -4.18
N VAL A 151 -4.89 -19.30 -2.93
CA VAL A 151 -5.85 -19.04 -1.86
C VAL A 151 -5.60 -17.65 -1.27
N LEU A 152 -4.34 -17.32 -0.97
CA LEU A 152 -3.89 -16.01 -0.49
C LEU A 152 -4.09 -14.89 -1.53
N GLU A 153 -4.10 -15.23 -2.82
CA GLU A 153 -4.51 -14.30 -3.88
C GLU A 153 -5.97 -13.87 -3.75
N ARG A 154 -6.88 -14.79 -3.40
CA ARG A 154 -8.33 -14.55 -3.40
C ARG A 154 -8.91 -14.22 -2.03
N ALA A 155 -8.22 -14.60 -0.97
CA ALA A 155 -8.68 -14.51 0.41
C ALA A 155 -7.53 -14.19 1.36
N THR A 156 -7.82 -13.67 2.55
CA THR A 156 -6.81 -13.46 3.59
C THR A 156 -6.84 -14.61 4.59
N LEU A 157 -5.68 -15.18 4.88
CA LEU A 157 -5.51 -16.26 5.85
C LEU A 157 -4.41 -15.83 6.83
N SER A 158 -4.67 -15.88 8.13
CA SER A 158 -3.67 -15.55 9.16
C SER A 158 -2.61 -16.65 9.25
N GLN A 159 -1.42 -16.32 9.77
CA GLN A 159 -0.35 -17.31 9.95
C GLN A 159 -0.77 -18.46 10.87
N GLU A 160 -1.54 -18.18 11.93
CA GLU A 160 -2.12 -19.21 12.79
C GLU A 160 -3.04 -20.15 12.02
N HIS A 161 -3.95 -19.61 11.20
CA HIS A 161 -4.86 -20.41 10.40
C HIS A 161 -4.14 -21.19 9.30
N ILE A 162 -3.06 -20.65 8.71
CA ILE A 162 -2.20 -21.39 7.78
C ILE A 162 -1.63 -22.63 8.46
N ASN A 163 -1.02 -22.45 9.64
CA ASN A 163 -0.41 -23.55 10.37
C ASN A 163 -1.45 -24.59 10.81
N GLN A 164 -2.63 -24.15 11.27
CA GLN A 164 -3.73 -25.04 11.62
C GLN A 164 -4.19 -25.86 10.41
N LEU A 165 -4.40 -25.21 9.26
CA LEU A 165 -4.83 -25.86 8.03
C LEU A 165 -3.83 -26.89 7.54
N ILE A 166 -2.53 -26.55 7.55
CA ILE A 166 -1.44 -27.46 7.16
C ILE A 166 -1.40 -28.67 8.10
N ASN A 167 -1.51 -28.46 9.41
CA ASN A 167 -1.52 -29.54 10.39
C ASN A 167 -2.73 -30.47 10.20
N GLU A 168 -3.92 -29.93 9.94
CA GLU A 168 -5.11 -30.73 9.60
C GLU A 168 -4.87 -31.57 8.34
N CYS A 169 -4.35 -30.97 7.26
CA CYS A 169 -4.09 -31.69 6.01
C CYS A 169 -3.03 -32.79 6.17
N ASN A 170 -1.95 -32.51 6.92
CA ASN A 170 -0.89 -33.50 7.18
C ASN A 170 -1.39 -34.67 8.03
N ASN A 171 -2.25 -34.40 9.02
CA ASN A 171 -2.86 -35.45 9.83
C ASN A 171 -3.83 -36.32 9.01
N ASP A 172 -4.63 -35.72 8.13
CA ASP A 172 -5.55 -36.45 7.24
C ASP A 172 -4.79 -37.34 6.25
N MET A 173 -3.66 -36.87 5.69
CA MET A 173 -2.79 -37.68 4.83
C MET A 173 -2.11 -38.83 5.57
N ALA A 174 -1.76 -38.64 6.85
CA ALA A 174 -1.13 -39.69 7.66
C ALA A 174 -2.12 -40.81 8.06
N GLN A 175 -3.43 -40.55 8.06
CA GLN A 175 -4.45 -41.55 8.38
C GLN A 175 -4.96 -42.34 7.17
N HIS A 176 -4.71 -41.87 5.94
CA HIS A 176 -4.99 -42.61 4.71
C HIS A 176 -3.70 -42.78 3.89
N PRO A 177 -2.82 -43.72 4.26
CA PRO A 177 -1.76 -44.13 3.36
C PRO A 177 -2.43 -44.78 2.15
N THR A 178 -2.33 -44.13 0.98
CA THR A 178 -2.67 -44.73 -0.31
C THR A 178 -1.98 -46.09 -0.40
N GLU A 179 -2.79 -47.15 -0.39
CA GLU A 179 -2.43 -48.51 -0.84
C GLU A 179 -2.10 -48.52 -2.34
#